data_AF-A0A5B0NLR8-F1
#
_entry.id   AF-A0A5B0NLR8-F1
#
_cell.length_a   1.000
_cell.length_b   1.000
_cell.length_c   1.000
_cell.angle_alpha   90.00
_cell.angle_beta   90.00
_cell.angle_gamma   90.00
#
_symmetry.space_group_name_H-M   'P 1'
#
loop_
_entity.id
_entity.type
_entity.pdbx_description
1 polymer ?
#
loop_
_entity_poly.entity_id
_entity_poly.type
_entity_poly.pdbx_seq_one_letter_code
_entity_poly.pdbx_strand_id
1 'polypeptide(L)'
;MYASTSNYNPPADRPRSSHERHYELRILQQPVRARMCGFGDKDRRLLTPPVIVELLVYDSHTGMHINADEVDTSFFVLNADLWDSRGTNELNIVMHPVFCNPESTANYQSSREDQAPVPGPSSKSAISNIIHPGGTSSGATPPYYPRPALDSSARPNGEMAYTRNLIGALAQSASKLKGMDGQPGIFFIFHDLSVRTEGIFCLRFTFVVLGNHIHNNDQPTDTLATTFSEPFQVYSAKKFPGMLGPTALTKHFSNQRVRIPTRRRKAKDEGTESTDEDVEDDDA
;
A
#
# COMPACT_ATOMS: atom_id res chain seq x y z
N MET A 1 10.98 -47.37 -36.90
CA MET A 1 11.59 -46.08 -37.30
C MET A 1 10.63 -44.97 -36.92
N TYR A 2 10.92 -44.24 -35.84
CA TYR A 2 10.68 -42.80 -35.73
C TYR A 2 11.79 -42.27 -34.83
N ALA A 3 12.57 -41.32 -35.36
CA ALA A 3 13.78 -40.83 -34.75
C ALA A 3 13.45 -39.88 -33.60
N SER A 4 13.89 -40.23 -32.40
CA SER A 4 14.05 -39.31 -31.28
C SER A 4 15.21 -38.36 -31.60
N THR A 5 14.95 -37.06 -31.81
CA THR A 5 15.90 -35.98 -31.49
C THR A 5 15.16 -34.65 -31.46
N SER A 6 14.96 -34.11 -30.27
CA SER A 6 14.90 -32.65 -30.06
C SER A 6 15.62 -32.38 -28.75
N ASN A 7 16.95 -32.59 -28.78
CA ASN A 7 17.84 -31.99 -27.79
C ASN A 7 17.93 -30.51 -28.13
N TYR A 8 16.93 -29.74 -27.68
CA TYR A 8 17.09 -28.30 -27.59
C TYR A 8 18.04 -28.04 -26.41
N ASN A 9 19.33 -28.03 -26.72
CA ASN A 9 20.35 -27.56 -25.78
C ASN A 9 20.30 -26.03 -25.84
N PRO A 10 19.83 -25.33 -24.80
CA PRO A 10 19.99 -23.88 -24.77
C PRO A 10 21.50 -23.57 -24.84
N PRO A 11 21.92 -22.51 -25.56
CA PRO A 11 23.33 -22.16 -25.62
C PRO A 11 23.90 -22.03 -24.21
N ALA A 12 25.01 -22.73 -23.95
CA ALA A 12 25.74 -22.75 -22.69
C ALA A 12 26.53 -21.46 -22.42
N ASP A 13 25.99 -20.33 -22.88
CA ASP A 13 26.55 -18.99 -22.72
C ASP A 13 25.38 -18.00 -22.65
N ARG A 14 24.60 -18.07 -21.58
CA ARG A 14 23.94 -16.85 -21.11
C ARG A 14 24.97 -16.14 -20.26
N PRO A 15 25.33 -14.87 -20.54
CA PRO A 15 26.21 -14.15 -19.65
C PRO A 15 25.56 -14.21 -18.27
N ARG A 16 26.35 -14.60 -17.26
CA ARG A 16 26.06 -14.29 -15.86
C ARG A 16 25.97 -12.77 -15.76
N SER A 17 24.88 -12.17 -16.19
CA SER A 17 24.63 -10.73 -16.12
C SER A 17 23.93 -10.39 -14.82
N SER A 18 24.32 -11.06 -13.73
CA SER A 18 24.22 -10.44 -12.42
C SER A 18 25.34 -9.41 -12.37
N HIS A 19 25.10 -8.20 -12.88
CA HIS A 19 25.81 -7.05 -12.34
C HIS A 19 25.47 -7.08 -10.86
N GLU A 20 26.40 -7.59 -10.06
CA GLU A 20 26.26 -7.62 -8.62
C GLU A 20 26.17 -6.14 -8.23
N ARG A 21 25.00 -5.76 -7.74
CA ARG A 21 24.65 -4.38 -7.43
C ARG A 21 24.53 -4.27 -5.92
N HIS A 22 25.09 -3.22 -5.37
CA HIS A 22 24.87 -2.84 -3.99
C HIS A 22 23.78 -1.76 -3.93
N TYR A 23 22.85 -1.90 -2.99
CA TYR A 23 21.68 -1.04 -2.88
C TYR A 23 21.68 -0.33 -1.53
N GLU A 24 21.39 0.97 -1.54
CA GLU A 24 21.23 1.76 -0.32
C GLU A 24 19.91 2.53 -0.36
N LEU A 25 19.23 2.60 0.79
CA LEU A 25 17.97 3.31 0.95
C LEU A 25 18.18 4.58 1.77
N ARG A 26 17.81 5.72 1.19
CA ARG A 26 17.89 7.03 1.84
C ARG A 26 16.50 7.62 2.03
N ILE A 27 16.09 7.86 3.27
CA ILE A 27 14.81 8.52 3.55
C ILE A 27 14.98 10.03 3.41
N LEU A 28 14.43 10.59 2.33
CA LEU A 28 14.47 12.02 2.04
C LEU A 28 13.38 12.81 2.76
N GLN A 29 12.27 12.15 3.08
CA GLN A 29 11.18 12.76 3.85
C GLN A 29 10.68 11.80 4.91
N GLN A 30 10.90 12.17 6.17
CA GLN A 30 10.48 11.39 7.32
C GLN A 30 8.98 11.55 7.61
N PRO A 31 8.30 10.51 8.12
CA PRO A 31 7.00 10.68 8.74
C PRO A 31 7.17 11.48 10.03
N VAL A 32 6.23 12.38 10.33
CA VAL A 32 6.29 13.18 11.57
C VAL A 32 5.15 12.81 12.50
N ARG A 33 3.94 12.72 11.95
CA ARG A 33 2.76 12.40 12.75
C ARG A 33 1.63 11.77 11.96
N ALA A 34 0.71 11.14 12.68
CA ALA A 34 -0.59 10.73 12.16
C ALA A 34 -1.65 10.85 13.25
N ARG A 35 -2.91 10.69 12.85
CA ARG A 35 -4.01 10.43 13.78
C ARG A 35 -4.37 8.96 13.68
N MET A 36 -4.58 8.32 14.83
CA MET A 36 -5.04 6.93 14.87
C MET A 36 -6.37 6.79 14.11
N CYS A 37 -6.49 5.73 13.32
CA CYS A 37 -7.70 5.46 12.53
C CYS A 37 -8.72 4.60 13.29
N GLY A 38 -8.29 3.97 14.39
CA GLY A 38 -9.10 2.99 15.10
C GLY A 38 -9.42 1.77 14.26
N PHE A 39 -10.57 1.17 14.55
CA PHE A 39 -10.97 -0.14 14.03
C PHE A 39 -12.20 -0.09 13.11
N GLY A 40 -12.74 1.10 12.85
CA GLY A 40 -13.78 1.31 11.85
C GLY A 40 -13.20 1.78 10.51
N ASP A 41 -13.94 1.56 9.42
CA ASP A 41 -13.44 1.83 8.05
C ASP A 41 -13.60 3.29 7.58
N LYS A 42 -14.15 4.18 8.42
CA LYS A 42 -14.62 5.51 7.98
C LYS A 42 -13.62 6.67 8.17
N ASP A 43 -12.67 6.60 9.10
CA ASP A 43 -11.77 7.74 9.42
C ASP A 43 -10.29 7.36 9.25
N ARG A 44 -9.89 7.09 8.00
CA ARG A 44 -8.47 6.88 7.65
C ARG A 44 -7.76 8.22 7.52
N ARG A 45 -6.68 8.40 8.28
CA ARG A 45 -5.83 9.59 8.22
C ARG A 45 -4.39 9.20 7.97
N LEU A 46 -3.90 9.70 6.86
CA LEU A 46 -2.60 9.35 6.34
C LEU A 46 -1.48 9.90 7.23
N LEU A 47 -0.33 9.23 7.23
CA LEU A 47 0.90 9.77 7.79
C LEU A 47 1.23 11.10 7.10
N THR A 48 1.67 12.07 7.90
CA THR A 48 2.00 13.40 7.40
C THR A 48 3.35 13.87 7.97
N PRO A 49 4.27 14.34 7.10
CA PRO A 49 4.21 14.29 5.63
C PRO A 49 4.32 12.83 5.11
N PRO A 50 4.00 12.54 3.82
CA PRO A 50 4.18 11.20 3.25
C PRO A 50 5.65 10.78 3.26
N VAL A 51 5.96 9.49 3.38
CA VAL A 51 7.37 9.06 3.42
C VAL A 51 7.91 8.97 1.99
N ILE A 52 9.09 9.52 1.77
CA ILE A 52 9.76 9.50 0.47
C ILE A 52 11.13 8.88 0.67
N VAL A 53 11.37 7.77 -0.02
CA VAL A 53 12.61 7.01 0.04
C VAL A 53 13.25 7.02 -1.33
N GLU A 54 14.55 7.30 -1.38
CA GLU A 54 15.37 7.19 -2.57
C GLU A 54 16.20 5.91 -2.51
N LEU A 55 16.32 5.25 -3.66
CA LEU A 55 17.19 4.10 -3.85
C LEU A 55 18.45 4.54 -4.60
N LEU A 56 19.59 4.34 -3.96
CA LEU A 56 20.90 4.50 -4.55
C LEU A 56 21.40 3.12 -4.99
N VAL A 57 21.89 3.04 -6.22
CA VAL A 57 22.36 1.79 -6.83
C VAL A 57 23.83 1.96 -7.17
N TYR A 58 24.64 1.02 -6.70
CA TYR A 58 26.08 1.01 -6.91
C TYR A 58 26.49 -0.27 -7.62
N ASP A 59 27.49 -0.17 -8.47
CA ASP A 59 28.19 -1.33 -9.00
C ASP A 59 29.04 -1.96 -7.89
N SER A 60 28.88 -3.26 -7.62
CA SER A 60 29.56 -3.91 -6.48
C SER A 60 31.07 -3.99 -6.62
N HIS A 61 31.58 -3.97 -7.86
CA HIS A 61 33.00 -4.17 -8.13
C HIS A 61 33.77 -2.85 -8.04
N THR A 62 33.20 -1.79 -8.60
CA THR A 62 33.81 -0.46 -8.65
C THR A 62 33.39 0.42 -7.48
N GLY A 63 32.28 0.12 -6.81
CA GLY A 63 31.68 0.97 -5.79
C GLY A 63 31.09 2.27 -6.35
N MET A 64 31.02 2.43 -7.68
CA MET A 64 30.53 3.64 -8.31
C MET A 64 29.01 3.69 -8.38
N HIS A 65 28.47 4.89 -8.18
CA HIS A 65 27.05 5.14 -8.31
C HIS A 65 26.58 5.01 -9.76
N ILE A 66 25.53 4.23 -9.98
CA ILE A 66 24.92 3.99 -11.29
C ILE A 66 23.80 5.02 -11.51
N ASN A 67 23.75 5.60 -12.71
CA ASN A 67 22.69 6.55 -13.05
C ASN A 67 21.31 5.86 -13.04
N ALA A 68 20.30 6.52 -12.45
CA ALA A 68 18.94 6.00 -12.37
C ALA A 68 18.32 5.64 -13.73
N ASP A 69 18.69 6.33 -14.82
CA ASP A 69 18.19 6.04 -16.16
C ASP A 69 18.66 4.69 -16.69
N GLU A 70 19.85 4.21 -16.26
CA GLU A 70 20.45 2.93 -16.68
C GLU A 70 19.92 1.71 -15.89
N VAL A 71 19.19 1.96 -14.80
CA VAL A 71 18.67 0.89 -13.93
C VAL A 71 17.28 0.46 -14.38
N ASP A 72 17.07 -0.81 -14.72
CA ASP A 72 15.71 -1.34 -14.88
C ASP A 72 15.03 -1.49 -13.51
N THR A 73 13.93 -0.76 -13.31
CA THR A 73 13.18 -0.70 -12.05
C THR A 73 11.88 -1.51 -12.08
N SER A 74 11.62 -2.27 -13.16
CA SER A 74 10.32 -2.93 -13.41
C SER A 74 9.87 -3.85 -12.28
N PHE A 75 10.81 -4.45 -11.56
CA PHE A 75 10.54 -5.40 -10.47
C PHE A 75 10.97 -4.91 -9.08
N PHE A 76 11.26 -3.62 -8.95
CA PHE A 76 11.73 -3.02 -7.71
C PHE A 76 10.55 -2.73 -6.79
N VAL A 77 10.55 -3.34 -5.60
CA VAL A 77 9.49 -3.18 -4.61
C VAL A 77 10.11 -2.81 -3.26
N LEU A 78 9.52 -1.82 -2.61
CA LEU A 78 9.83 -1.44 -1.24
C LEU A 78 8.60 -1.74 -0.36
N ASN A 79 8.79 -2.55 0.68
CA ASN A 79 7.75 -2.85 1.66
C ASN A 79 7.93 -2.01 2.93
N ALA A 80 6.84 -1.62 3.59
CA ALA A 80 6.81 -0.89 4.85
C ALA A 80 6.15 -1.71 5.96
N ASP A 81 6.84 -1.85 7.09
CA ASP A 81 6.34 -2.50 8.31
C ASP A 81 6.38 -1.53 9.49
N LEU A 82 5.49 -1.74 10.46
CA LEU A 82 5.44 -0.93 11.68
C LEU A 82 6.23 -1.56 12.81
N TRP A 83 7.07 -0.75 13.45
CA TRP A 83 7.94 -1.16 14.53
C TRP A 83 7.75 -0.26 15.75
N ASP A 84 8.19 -0.74 16.91
CA ASP A 84 8.31 0.11 18.09
C ASP A 84 9.25 1.30 17.83
N SER A 85 9.15 2.35 18.64
CA SER A 85 9.98 3.57 18.51
C SER A 85 11.49 3.35 18.48
N ARG A 86 12.00 2.17 18.89
CA ARG A 86 13.42 1.85 18.92
C ARG A 86 13.85 0.97 17.75
N GLY A 87 12.93 0.54 16.89
CA GLY A 87 13.22 -0.41 15.82
C GLY A 87 13.59 -1.81 16.34
N THR A 88 13.13 -2.18 17.54
CA THR A 88 13.49 -3.47 18.16
C THR A 88 12.47 -4.58 17.94
N ASN A 89 11.18 -4.25 17.91
CA ASN A 89 10.11 -5.23 17.75
C ASN A 89 9.09 -4.78 16.70
N GLU A 90 8.59 -5.73 15.93
CA GLU A 90 7.47 -5.51 15.02
C GLU A 90 6.16 -5.31 15.80
N LEU A 91 5.41 -4.26 15.43
CA LEU A 91 4.10 -3.93 16.00
C LEU A 91 3.01 -3.98 14.93
N ASN A 92 3.15 -4.93 14.00
CA ASN A 92 2.25 -5.10 12.87
C ASN A 92 0.85 -5.60 13.27
N ILE A 93 0.68 -6.28 14.41
CA ILE A 93 -0.59 -6.88 14.83
C ILE A 93 -1.09 -6.24 16.13
N VAL A 94 -2.38 -5.91 16.17
CA VAL A 94 -3.08 -5.37 17.35
C VAL A 94 -4.38 -6.14 17.60
N MET A 95 -4.81 -6.14 18.86
CA MET A 95 -6.02 -6.81 19.32
C MET A 95 -7.13 -5.78 19.60
N HIS A 96 -8.35 -6.04 19.15
CA HIS A 96 -9.51 -5.19 19.43
C HIS A 96 -10.78 -6.02 19.71
N PRO A 97 -11.60 -5.66 20.70
CA PRO A 97 -12.84 -6.37 20.99
C PRO A 97 -13.88 -6.13 19.89
N VAL A 98 -14.51 -7.16 19.37
CA VAL A 98 -15.52 -7.00 18.33
C VAL A 98 -16.86 -6.61 18.96
N PHE A 99 -17.10 -5.30 19.08
CA PHE A 99 -18.43 -4.79 19.43
C PHE A 99 -19.22 -4.56 18.14
N CYS A 100 -20.33 -5.28 17.96
CA CYS A 100 -21.27 -4.99 16.87
C CYS A 100 -21.80 -3.56 17.03
N ASN A 101 -21.69 -2.74 15.98
CA ASN A 101 -22.48 -1.51 15.87
C ASN A 101 -23.94 -1.91 15.62
N PRO A 102 -24.90 -1.58 16.51
CA PRO A 102 -26.29 -2.01 16.35
C PRO A 102 -27.05 -1.28 15.22
N GLU A 103 -26.45 -0.31 14.53
CA GLU A 103 -27.13 0.45 13.47
C GLU A 103 -27.24 -0.29 12.12
N SER A 104 -26.58 -1.43 11.95
CA SER A 104 -26.62 -2.18 10.68
C SER A 104 -27.75 -3.21 10.57
N THR A 105 -28.56 -3.40 11.63
CA THR A 105 -29.65 -4.42 11.68
C THR A 105 -31.05 -3.86 11.49
N ALA A 106 -31.22 -2.56 11.24
CA ALA A 106 -32.54 -1.91 11.21
C ALA A 106 -33.45 -2.26 10.01
N ASN A 107 -33.01 -3.05 9.02
CA ASN A 107 -33.79 -3.32 7.80
C ASN A 107 -34.23 -4.77 7.56
N TYR A 108 -34.15 -5.65 8.57
CA TYR A 108 -34.83 -6.95 8.46
C TYR A 108 -36.09 -6.95 9.32
N GLN A 109 -37.22 -6.61 8.69
CA GLN A 109 -38.55 -6.89 9.23
C GLN A 109 -38.70 -8.41 9.42
N SER A 110 -38.93 -8.79 10.67
CA SER A 110 -39.24 -10.16 11.09
C SER A 110 -40.67 -10.53 10.68
N SER A 111 -40.83 -11.41 9.70
CA SER A 111 -42.03 -12.24 9.57
C SER A 111 -41.74 -13.62 10.16
N ARG A 112 -42.35 -13.90 11.32
CA ARG A 112 -42.52 -15.25 11.87
C ARG A 112 -43.55 -15.99 11.02
N GLU A 113 -43.28 -17.25 10.68
CA GLU A 113 -44.18 -18.39 10.94
C GLU A 113 -43.56 -19.74 10.52
N ASP A 114 -43.61 -20.66 11.49
CA ASP A 114 -43.63 -22.11 11.48
C ASP A 114 -43.73 -22.87 10.12
N GLN A 115 -42.74 -23.74 9.81
CA GLN A 115 -42.94 -25.13 9.32
C GLN A 115 -41.61 -25.86 8.95
N ALA A 116 -41.61 -27.17 9.21
CA ALA A 116 -40.52 -28.13 9.04
C ALA A 116 -40.21 -28.49 7.55
N PRO A 117 -39.10 -29.20 7.24
CA PRO A 117 -38.51 -29.23 5.90
C PRO A 117 -39.09 -30.33 5.00
N VAL A 118 -39.29 -30.02 3.71
CA VAL A 118 -39.67 -30.99 2.67
C VAL A 118 -38.72 -30.84 1.46
N PRO A 119 -38.24 -31.94 0.84
CA PRO A 119 -37.20 -31.86 -0.20
C PRO A 119 -37.73 -31.83 -1.65
N GLY A 120 -37.15 -30.93 -2.46
CA GLY A 120 -37.08 -30.93 -3.94
C GLY A 120 -38.32 -30.44 -4.72
N PRO A 121 -38.25 -30.18 -6.05
CA PRO A 121 -37.11 -30.21 -6.99
C PRO A 121 -36.90 -28.89 -7.78
N SER A 122 -35.87 -28.91 -8.64
CA SER A 122 -35.29 -27.84 -9.46
C SER A 122 -36.24 -26.95 -10.29
N SER A 123 -35.88 -25.66 -10.48
CA SER A 123 -35.85 -25.04 -11.82
C SER A 123 -35.04 -23.72 -11.90
N LYS A 124 -33.92 -23.81 -12.64
CA LYS A 124 -33.41 -22.89 -13.68
C LYS A 124 -33.34 -21.38 -13.38
N SER A 125 -32.16 -20.95 -12.94
CA SER A 125 -31.62 -19.63 -13.27
C SER A 125 -30.83 -19.72 -14.58
N ALA A 126 -31.19 -18.88 -15.54
CA ALA A 126 -30.36 -18.58 -16.70
C ALA A 126 -29.18 -17.72 -16.26
N ILE A 127 -27.97 -18.04 -16.71
CA ILE A 127 -26.96 -17.09 -17.20
C ILE A 127 -25.95 -17.89 -18.04
N SER A 128 -25.86 -17.43 -19.28
CA SER A 128 -24.84 -17.66 -20.31
C SER A 128 -23.47 -18.11 -19.77
N ASN A 129 -22.95 -19.24 -20.28
CA ASN A 129 -21.51 -19.45 -20.37
C ASN A 129 -21.11 -20.10 -21.70
N ILE A 130 -20.04 -19.53 -22.23
CA ILE A 130 -19.38 -19.77 -23.50
C ILE A 130 -18.74 -21.16 -23.51
N ILE A 131 -18.86 -21.85 -24.65
CA ILE A 131 -18.37 -23.19 -24.95
C ILE A 131 -16.88 -23.13 -25.30
N HIS A 132 -16.04 -23.96 -24.67
CA HIS A 132 -14.92 -24.65 -25.35
C HIS A 132 -14.66 -26.04 -24.71
N PRO A 133 -14.21 -27.05 -25.49
CA PRO A 133 -14.37 -28.45 -25.14
C PRO A 133 -13.06 -29.17 -24.75
N GLY A 134 -13.20 -30.21 -23.93
CA GLY A 134 -12.33 -31.40 -23.94
C GLY A 134 -11.36 -31.56 -22.78
N GLY A 135 -11.42 -32.72 -22.09
CA GLY A 135 -10.34 -33.21 -21.24
C GLY A 135 -10.77 -33.98 -20.00
N THR A 136 -11.13 -35.25 -20.17
CA THR A 136 -11.26 -36.26 -19.11
C THR A 136 -9.91 -36.58 -18.45
N SER A 137 -9.79 -36.41 -17.14
CA SER A 137 -8.88 -37.24 -16.33
C SER A 137 -9.25 -37.20 -14.84
N SER A 138 -9.49 -38.38 -14.28
CA SER A 138 -9.66 -38.66 -12.86
C SER A 138 -8.48 -38.15 -12.03
N GLY A 139 -8.76 -37.40 -10.96
CA GLY A 139 -7.76 -36.96 -9.99
C GLY A 139 -8.42 -36.68 -8.64
N ALA A 140 -7.87 -37.28 -7.58
CA ALA A 140 -8.38 -37.23 -6.22
C ALA A 140 -8.54 -35.78 -5.69
N THR A 141 -9.67 -35.52 -5.04
CA THR A 141 -9.93 -34.26 -4.32
C THR A 141 -8.96 -34.12 -3.14
N PRO A 142 -8.17 -33.03 -3.03
CA PRO A 142 -7.37 -32.79 -1.84
C PRO A 142 -8.29 -32.48 -0.64
N PRO A 143 -7.91 -32.85 0.59
CA PRO A 143 -8.71 -32.58 1.78
C PRO A 143 -8.82 -31.07 1.99
N TYR A 144 -10.06 -30.62 2.19
CA TYR A 144 -10.41 -29.24 2.47
C TYR A 144 -9.91 -28.88 3.88
N TYR A 145 -8.75 -28.23 3.97
CA TYR A 145 -8.37 -27.54 5.19
C TYR A 145 -9.21 -26.26 5.30
N PRO A 146 -9.97 -26.04 6.38
CA PRO A 146 -10.64 -24.77 6.59
C PRO A 146 -9.56 -23.68 6.69
N ARG A 147 -9.47 -22.81 5.69
CA ARG A 147 -8.75 -21.54 5.82
C ARG A 147 -9.41 -20.78 6.97
N PRO A 148 -8.67 -20.24 7.95
CA PRO A 148 -9.23 -19.27 8.88
C PRO A 148 -9.79 -18.12 8.03
N ALA A 149 -11.11 -17.98 8.04
CA ALA A 149 -11.79 -16.99 7.24
C ALA A 149 -11.41 -15.60 7.74
N LEU A 150 -10.53 -14.93 7.00
CA LEU A 150 -10.05 -13.57 7.27
C LEU A 150 -11.15 -12.50 7.06
N ASP A 151 -12.36 -12.92 6.67
CA ASP A 151 -13.47 -12.03 6.29
C ASP A 151 -14.85 -12.52 6.79
N SER A 152 -14.88 -13.26 7.90
CA SER A 152 -16.15 -13.67 8.50
C SER A 152 -16.85 -12.50 9.18
N SER A 153 -18.12 -12.27 8.86
CA SER A 153 -19.00 -11.37 9.61
C SER A 153 -19.05 -11.79 11.09
N ALA A 154 -18.64 -10.88 11.96
CA ALA A 154 -18.49 -11.10 13.40
C ALA A 154 -19.76 -11.62 14.08
N ARG A 155 -19.61 -12.62 14.96
CA ARG A 155 -20.64 -13.06 15.90
C ARG A 155 -20.45 -12.33 17.24
N PRO A 156 -21.52 -11.90 17.93
CA PRO A 156 -21.42 -11.12 19.16
C PRO A 156 -21.17 -12.05 20.35
N ASN A 157 -19.90 -12.37 20.63
CA ASN A 157 -19.55 -13.17 21.81
C ASN A 157 -18.39 -12.61 22.65
N GLY A 158 -18.12 -11.30 22.55
CA GLY A 158 -16.94 -10.71 23.20
C GLY A 158 -15.62 -11.21 22.62
N GLU A 159 -15.67 -11.67 21.37
CA GLU A 159 -14.53 -12.22 20.65
C GLU A 159 -13.48 -11.12 20.37
N MET A 160 -12.21 -11.44 20.60
CA MET A 160 -11.09 -10.56 20.33
C MET A 160 -10.66 -10.76 18.87
N ALA A 161 -10.66 -9.70 18.07
CA ALA A 161 -10.12 -9.75 16.72
C ALA A 161 -8.67 -9.29 16.71
N TYR A 162 -7.83 -10.02 15.96
CA TYR A 162 -6.48 -9.61 15.62
C TYR A 162 -6.47 -8.99 14.23
N THR A 163 -5.88 -7.81 14.10
CA THR A 163 -5.81 -7.10 12.82
C THR A 163 -4.48 -6.39 12.66
N ARG A 164 -4.14 -6.07 11.41
CA ARG A 164 -2.91 -5.34 11.11
C ARG A 164 -3.03 -3.88 11.57
N ASN A 165 -2.01 -3.37 12.25
CA ASN A 165 -1.98 -2.02 12.79
C ASN A 165 -1.67 -0.97 11.73
N LEU A 166 -0.62 -1.20 10.93
CA LEU A 166 -0.31 -0.38 9.76
C LEU A 166 -1.18 -0.84 8.58
N ILE A 167 -1.88 0.12 7.98
CA ILE A 167 -2.85 -0.12 6.91
C ILE A 167 -2.62 0.85 5.75
N GLY A 168 -3.18 0.50 4.59
CA GLY A 168 -3.05 1.24 3.33
C GLY A 168 -2.11 0.53 2.36
N ALA A 169 -1.43 1.30 1.51
CA ALA A 169 -0.50 0.79 0.51
C ALA A 169 0.89 0.52 1.13
N LEU A 170 1.04 -0.68 1.70
CA LEU A 170 2.26 -1.08 2.43
C LEU A 170 3.44 -1.45 1.52
N ALA A 171 3.18 -1.70 0.24
CA ALA A 171 4.20 -1.92 -0.76
C ALA A 171 4.14 -0.81 -1.82
N GLN A 172 5.30 -0.37 -2.28
CA GLN A 172 5.44 0.61 -3.36
C GLN A 172 6.39 0.11 -4.43
N SER A 173 6.01 0.35 -5.69
CA SER A 173 6.89 0.18 -6.84
C SER A 173 7.78 1.41 -7.00
N ALA A 174 8.98 1.19 -7.55
CA ALA A 174 9.91 2.27 -7.85
C ALA A 174 9.34 3.22 -8.91
N SER A 175 9.60 4.52 -8.73
CA SER A 175 9.28 5.58 -9.68
C SER A 175 10.55 6.33 -10.05
N LYS A 176 10.89 6.38 -11.34
CA LYS A 176 11.95 7.25 -11.83
C LYS A 176 11.44 8.67 -11.96
N LEU A 177 12.00 9.59 -11.18
CA LEU A 177 11.58 10.99 -11.13
C LEU A 177 12.82 11.88 -11.11
N LYS A 178 12.64 13.19 -11.30
CA LYS A 178 13.71 14.17 -11.10
C LYS A 178 13.74 14.65 -9.65
N GLY A 179 14.88 14.53 -8.98
CA GLY A 179 15.13 15.09 -7.66
C GLY A 179 14.99 16.61 -7.60
N MET A 180 15.15 17.19 -6.41
CA MET A 180 15.11 18.66 -6.23
C MET A 180 16.31 19.38 -6.87
N ASP A 181 17.40 18.65 -7.09
CA ASP A 181 18.59 19.07 -7.84
C ASP A 181 18.41 18.98 -9.37
N GLY A 182 17.27 18.47 -9.84
CA GLY A 182 16.95 18.26 -11.24
C GLY A 182 17.51 16.97 -11.84
N GLN A 183 18.27 16.17 -11.07
CA GLN A 183 18.87 14.92 -11.53
C GLN A 183 17.87 13.76 -11.48
N PRO A 184 17.96 12.78 -12.39
CA PRO A 184 17.12 11.59 -12.33
C PRO A 184 17.48 10.73 -11.12
N GLY A 185 16.46 10.21 -10.43
CA GLY A 185 16.59 9.33 -9.27
C GLY A 185 15.48 8.28 -9.22
N ILE A 186 15.68 7.27 -8.38
CA ILE A 186 14.72 6.18 -8.16
C ILE A 186 14.06 6.37 -6.81
N PHE A 187 12.75 6.59 -6.79
CA PHE A 187 12.01 6.95 -5.58
C PHE A 187 10.84 6.01 -5.29
N PHE A 188 10.57 5.81 -4.01
CA PHE A 188 9.38 5.15 -3.48
C PHE A 188 8.60 6.16 -2.62
N ILE A 189 7.31 6.31 -2.89
CA ILE A 189 6.49 7.36 -2.29
C ILE A 189 5.32 6.73 -1.54
N PHE A 190 5.44 6.67 -0.22
CA PHE A 190 4.42 6.15 0.67
C PHE A 190 3.46 7.26 1.11
N HIS A 191 2.47 7.53 0.26
CA HIS A 191 1.46 8.54 0.54
C HIS A 191 0.16 7.97 1.13
N ASP A 192 -0.03 6.65 1.13
CA ASP A 192 -1.23 5.98 1.67
C ASP A 192 -0.88 5.03 2.81
N LEU A 193 -0.30 5.56 3.89
CA LEU A 193 -0.04 4.82 5.13
C LEU A 193 -0.88 5.39 6.26
N SER A 194 -1.45 4.53 7.10
CA SER A 194 -2.20 4.92 8.31
C SER A 194 -2.00 3.90 9.43
N VAL A 195 -2.18 4.32 10.68
CA VAL A 195 -2.00 3.45 11.86
C VAL A 195 -3.29 3.41 12.67
N ARG A 196 -3.69 2.22 13.14
CA ARG A 196 -4.95 2.03 13.89
C ARG A 196 -4.86 2.54 15.32
N THR A 197 -3.73 2.33 16.00
CA THR A 197 -3.55 2.67 17.42
C THR A 197 -2.71 3.93 17.62
N GLU A 198 -2.90 4.61 18.76
CA GLU A 198 -2.00 5.68 19.17
C GLU A 198 -0.68 5.11 19.74
N GLY A 199 0.40 5.89 19.65
CA GLY A 199 1.73 5.47 20.11
C GLY A 199 2.86 6.18 19.36
N ILE A 200 4.10 5.85 19.71
CA ILE A 200 5.30 6.28 18.99
C ILE A 200 5.88 5.05 18.30
N PHE A 201 6.08 5.16 16.99
CA PHE A 201 6.50 4.07 16.14
C PHE A 201 7.61 4.52 15.20
N CYS A 202 8.32 3.59 14.60
CA CYS A 202 9.08 3.83 13.37
C CYS A 202 8.60 2.88 12.27
N LEU A 203 8.93 3.21 11.03
CA LEU A 203 8.69 2.35 9.88
C LEU A 203 9.99 1.66 9.48
N ARG A 204 9.96 0.34 9.26
CA ARG A 204 11.03 -0.37 8.57
C ARG A 204 10.69 -0.47 7.09
N PHE A 205 11.62 -0.09 6.24
CA PHE A 205 11.52 -0.27 4.80
C PHE A 205 12.44 -1.41 4.35
N THR A 206 11.91 -2.32 3.55
CA THR A 206 12.61 -3.52 3.06
C THR A 206 12.55 -3.58 1.54
N PHE A 207 13.70 -3.47 0.89
CA PHE A 207 13.84 -3.47 -0.57
C PHE A 207 14.09 -4.87 -1.10
N VAL A 208 13.36 -5.24 -2.16
CA VAL A 208 13.47 -6.51 -2.87
C VAL A 208 13.34 -6.30 -4.38
N VAL A 209 13.91 -7.23 -5.16
CA VAL A 209 13.77 -7.28 -6.62
C VAL A 209 13.11 -8.59 -7.02
N LEU A 210 11.84 -8.54 -7.46
CA LEU A 210 11.03 -9.74 -7.73
C LEU A 210 11.38 -10.46 -9.05
N GLY A 211 12.10 -9.79 -9.95
CA GLY A 211 12.36 -10.27 -11.32
C GLY A 211 13.49 -11.30 -11.45
N ASN A 212 14.23 -11.58 -10.39
CA ASN A 212 15.39 -12.48 -10.45
C ASN A 212 15.02 -13.98 -10.54
N HIS A 213 13.73 -14.33 -10.34
CA HIS A 213 13.26 -15.71 -10.24
C HIS A 213 12.50 -16.25 -11.45
N ILE A 214 12.60 -15.61 -12.63
CA ILE A 214 11.86 -16.00 -13.86
C ILE A 214 12.06 -17.49 -14.25
N HIS A 215 13.13 -18.13 -13.77
CA HIS A 215 13.44 -19.54 -14.06
C HIS A 215 13.43 -20.47 -12.84
N ASN A 216 13.16 -19.97 -11.62
CA ASN A 216 13.14 -20.79 -10.40
C ASN A 216 12.15 -20.20 -9.38
N ASN A 217 10.88 -20.58 -9.51
CA ASN A 217 9.76 -20.05 -8.70
C ASN A 217 9.78 -20.48 -7.23
N ASP A 218 10.64 -21.42 -6.83
CA ASP A 218 10.64 -22.01 -5.49
C ASP A 218 11.66 -21.38 -4.52
N GLN A 219 12.44 -20.38 -4.95
CA GLN A 219 13.40 -19.72 -4.09
C GLN A 219 12.85 -18.41 -3.51
N PRO A 220 12.92 -18.20 -2.19
CA PRO A 220 12.60 -16.92 -1.57
C PRO A 220 13.44 -15.78 -2.18
N THR A 221 12.84 -14.60 -2.33
CA THR A 221 13.58 -13.40 -2.73
C THR A 221 14.34 -12.82 -1.54
N ASP A 222 15.63 -12.59 -1.72
CA ASP A 222 16.48 -11.99 -0.69
C ASP A 222 16.13 -10.52 -0.44
N THR A 223 16.30 -10.10 0.81
CA THR A 223 16.28 -8.68 1.17
C THR A 223 17.59 -8.03 0.77
N LEU A 224 17.51 -7.00 -0.07
CA LEU A 224 18.69 -6.37 -0.66
C LEU A 224 19.14 -5.11 0.08
N ALA A 225 18.21 -4.41 0.72
CA ALA A 225 18.50 -3.27 1.59
C ALA A 225 17.36 -3.08 2.59
N THR A 226 17.69 -2.58 3.79
CA THR A 226 16.70 -2.15 4.77
C THR A 226 17.08 -0.81 5.37
N THR A 227 16.09 -0.03 5.79
CA THR A 227 16.30 1.21 6.54
C THR A 227 15.12 1.48 7.47
N PHE A 228 15.34 2.25 8.52
CA PHE A 228 14.31 2.66 9.47
C PHE A 228 14.03 4.17 9.35
N SER A 229 12.76 4.55 9.46
CA SER A 229 12.39 5.95 9.65
C SER A 229 12.79 6.45 11.03
N GLU A 230 12.84 7.77 11.18
CA GLU A 230 12.78 8.38 12.49
C GLU A 230 11.47 8.01 13.21
N PRO A 231 11.46 8.01 14.56
CA PRO A 231 10.24 7.81 15.33
C PRO A 231 9.21 8.91 15.05
N PHE A 232 7.95 8.52 14.88
CA PHE A 232 6.83 9.43 14.63
C PHE A 232 5.66 9.16 15.58
N GLN A 233 4.90 10.21 15.89
CA GLN A 233 3.79 10.13 16.84
C GLN A 233 2.45 9.90 16.13
N VAL A 234 1.76 8.84 16.52
CA VAL A 234 0.34 8.63 16.22
C VAL A 234 -0.48 9.11 17.40
N TYR A 235 -1.32 10.12 17.20
CA TYR A 235 -2.15 10.72 18.23
C TYR A 235 -3.55 10.11 18.24
N SER A 236 -4.17 10.05 19.42
CA SER A 236 -5.63 9.90 19.52
C SER A 236 -6.38 11.03 18.82
N ALA A 237 -7.66 10.79 18.52
CA ALA A 237 -8.53 11.74 17.86
C ALA A 237 -8.57 13.13 18.54
N LYS A 238 -8.60 13.15 19.88
CA LYS A 238 -8.69 14.38 20.68
C LYS A 238 -7.37 15.17 20.73
N LYS A 239 -6.22 14.48 20.65
CA LYS A 239 -4.89 15.09 20.80
C LYS A 239 -4.24 15.45 19.47
N PHE A 240 -4.85 15.08 18.35
CA PHE A 240 -4.24 15.26 17.05
C PHE A 240 -4.11 16.74 16.66
N PRO A 241 -2.88 17.27 16.46
CA PRO A 241 -2.65 18.69 16.16
C PRO A 241 -2.98 19.08 14.70
N GLY A 242 -3.68 18.21 13.97
CA GLY A 242 -4.03 18.42 12.57
C GLY A 242 -2.97 17.95 11.57
N MET A 243 -3.37 17.91 10.30
CA MET A 243 -2.50 17.48 9.20
C MET A 243 -1.44 18.54 8.90
N LEU A 244 -0.20 18.13 8.60
CA LEU A 244 0.79 19.03 8.02
C LEU A 244 0.42 19.33 6.57
N GLY A 245 0.81 20.51 6.10
CA GLY A 245 0.70 20.86 4.69
C GLY A 245 1.71 20.07 3.83
N PRO A 246 1.52 20.01 2.50
CA PRO A 246 2.51 19.41 1.61
C PRO A 246 3.85 20.14 1.71
N THR A 247 4.93 19.39 1.90
CA THR A 247 6.30 19.90 1.87
C THR A 247 6.71 20.32 0.44
N ALA A 248 7.85 21.02 0.30
CA ALA A 248 8.41 21.33 -1.01
C ALA A 248 8.65 20.06 -1.85
N LEU A 249 9.23 19.01 -1.26
CA LEU A 249 9.48 17.74 -1.94
C LEU A 249 8.19 17.02 -2.35
N THR A 250 7.17 17.04 -1.48
CA THR A 250 5.85 16.47 -1.81
C THR A 250 5.22 17.19 -3.00
N LYS A 251 5.28 18.52 -3.03
CA LYS A 251 4.76 19.32 -4.16
C LYS A 251 5.55 19.04 -5.44
N HIS A 252 6.88 18.96 -5.33
CA HIS A 252 7.79 18.67 -6.45
C HIS A 252 7.44 17.35 -7.14
N PHE A 253 7.23 16.26 -6.39
CA PHE A 253 6.85 14.98 -6.96
C PHE A 253 5.38 14.91 -7.41
N SER A 254 4.48 15.63 -6.74
CA SER A 254 3.09 15.75 -7.21
C SER A 254 3.02 16.36 -8.62
N ASN A 255 3.90 17.32 -8.93
CA ASN A 255 3.97 17.97 -10.24
C ASN A 255 4.55 17.05 -11.34
N GLN A 256 5.22 15.96 -10.97
CA GLN A 256 5.77 14.96 -11.89
C GLN A 256 4.80 13.78 -12.14
N ARG A 257 3.49 14.01 -11.94
CA ARG A 257 2.39 13.05 -12.15
C ARG A 257 2.34 11.90 -11.13
N VAL A 258 3.06 12.00 -10.02
CA VAL A 258 2.80 11.13 -8.86
C VAL A 258 1.49 11.57 -8.22
N ARG A 259 0.50 10.68 -8.15
CA ARG A 259 -0.82 10.98 -7.57
C ARG A 259 -0.77 11.01 -6.04
N ILE A 260 -0.17 12.05 -5.47
CA ILE A 260 -0.20 12.29 -4.03
C ILE A 260 -1.46 13.11 -3.68
N PRO A 261 -2.36 12.61 -2.81
CA PRO A 261 -3.53 13.37 -2.40
C PRO A 261 -3.12 14.67 -1.69
N THR A 262 -3.30 15.81 -2.36
CA THR A 262 -3.05 17.13 -1.77
C THR A 262 -4.37 17.77 -1.37
N ARG A 263 -4.57 18.02 -0.07
CA ARG A 263 -5.70 18.81 0.42
C ARG A 263 -5.46 20.27 0.05
N ARG A 264 -6.11 20.77 -1.00
CA ARG A 264 -6.15 22.22 -1.29
C ARG A 264 -6.89 22.91 -0.13
N ARG A 265 -6.20 23.81 0.59
CA ARG A 265 -6.89 24.78 1.45
C ARG A 265 -7.48 25.84 0.50
N LYS A 266 -8.79 26.08 0.55
CA LYS A 266 -9.37 27.29 -0.06
C LYS A 266 -8.69 28.48 0.61
N ALA A 267 -7.96 29.28 -0.17
CA ALA A 267 -7.49 30.57 0.30
C ALA A 267 -8.72 31.40 0.65
N LYS A 268 -8.73 31.99 1.83
CA LYS A 268 -9.76 32.95 2.25
C LYS A 268 -9.37 34.24 1.53
N ASP A 269 -10.18 34.62 0.55
CA ASP A 269 -10.02 35.84 -0.24
C ASP A 269 -10.15 37.03 0.73
N GLU A 270 -9.07 37.75 0.96
CA GLU A 270 -9.11 39.03 1.65
C GLU A 270 -9.59 40.07 0.63
N GLY A 271 -10.86 40.45 0.77
CA GLY A 271 -11.52 41.44 -0.08
C GLY A 271 -10.72 42.75 -0.08
N THR A 272 -10.29 43.14 -1.27
CA THR A 272 -9.78 44.48 -1.54
C THR A 272 -10.99 45.40 -1.62
N GLU A 273 -11.17 46.27 -0.63
CA GLU A 273 -12.08 47.41 -0.66
C GLU A 273 -11.59 48.38 -1.76
N SER A 274 -12.28 48.38 -2.90
CA SER A 274 -12.13 49.42 -3.92
C SER A 274 -13.11 50.55 -3.61
N THR A 275 -12.53 51.70 -3.30
CA THR A 275 -13.03 53.07 -3.42
C THR A 275 -14.32 53.24 -4.25
N ASP A 276 -15.40 53.65 -3.59
CA ASP A 276 -16.54 54.29 -4.24
C ASP A 276 -16.18 55.77 -4.52
N GLU A 277 -16.30 56.15 -5.80
CA GLU A 277 -16.25 57.52 -6.29
C GLU A 277 -17.64 58.14 -6.09
N ASP A 278 -17.77 59.09 -5.15
CA ASP A 278 -18.94 59.97 -5.07
C ASP A 278 -18.77 61.12 -6.07
N VAL A 279 -19.40 60.99 -7.24
CA VAL A 279 -19.74 62.12 -8.11
C VAL A 279 -21.25 62.31 -8.03
N GLU A 280 -21.69 63.30 -7.26
CA GLU A 280 -23.01 63.91 -7.43
C GLU A 280 -22.81 65.35 -7.92
N ASP A 281 -23.13 65.53 -9.21
CA ASP A 281 -23.61 66.79 -9.79
C ASP A 281 -24.99 67.10 -9.17
N ASP A 282 -25.22 68.33 -8.68
CA ASP A 282 -26.35 69.15 -9.15
C ASP A 282 -26.35 70.56 -8.53
N ASP A 283 -26.61 71.52 -9.42
CA ASP A 283 -26.74 72.97 -9.23
C ASP A 283 -27.89 73.40 -8.30
N ALA A 284 -27.66 74.45 -7.51
CA ALA A 284 -28.61 75.56 -7.22
C ALA A 284 -27.92 76.75 -6.52
#